data_AF-A0A2V8DHU8-F1
#
_entry.id   AF-A0A2V8DHU8-F1
#
_cell.length_a   1.000
_cell.length_b   1.000
_cell.length_c   1.000
_cell.angle_alpha   90.00
_cell.angle_beta   90.00
_cell.angle_gamma   90.00
#
_symmetry.space_group_name_H-M   'P 1'
#
loop_
_entity.id
_entity.type
_entity.pdbx_description
1 polymer ?
#
loop_
_entity_poly.entity_id
_entity_poly.type
_entity_poly.pdbx_seq_one_letter_code
_entity_poly.pdbx_strand_id
1 'polypeptide(L)' 'MTPDDPPFLLIHGDADKTVPFQQSEIMDAALQKAGVAVKLIRV' A
#
# COMPACT_ATOMS: atom_id res chain seq x y z
N MET A 1 13.25 0.12 2.13
CA MET A 1 12.55 -0.38 0.93
C MET A 1 13.58 -1.03 0.03
N THR A 2 13.96 -2.23 0.40
CA THR A 2 14.73 -3.17 -0.43
C THR A 2 13.87 -4.41 -0.68
N PRO A 3 14.15 -5.22 -1.70
CA PRO A 3 13.44 -6.48 -1.93
C PRO A 3 13.49 -7.47 -0.74
N ASP A 4 14.42 -7.28 0.21
CA ASP A 4 14.57 -8.09 1.41
C ASP A 4 13.64 -7.66 2.56
N ASP A 5 12.97 -6.51 2.44
CA ASP A 5 11.95 -6.07 3.41
C ASP A 5 10.77 -7.07 3.41
N PRO A 6 10.13 -7.33 4.57
CA PRO A 6 9.02 -8.28 4.66
C PRO A 6 7.82 -7.84 3.81
N PRO A 7 6.93 -8.77 3.41
CA PRO A 7 5.77 -8.45 2.60
C PRO A 7 4.80 -7.53 3.35
N PHE A 8 4.15 -6.64 2.60
CA PHE A 8 3.16 -5.69 3.11
C PHE A 8 1.74 -6.11 2.73
N LEU A 9 0.81 -5.94 3.67
CA LEU A 9 -0.63 -5.97 3.41
C LEU A 9 -1.21 -4.60 3.76
N LEU A 10 -1.72 -3.90 2.74
CA LEU A 10 -2.39 -2.61 2.89
C LEU A 10 -3.89 -2.84 2.84
N ILE A 11 -4.62 -2.29 3.81
CA ILE A 11 -6.07 -2.33 3.88
C ILE A 11 -6.55 -0.91 4.18
N HIS A 12 -7.42 -0.37 3.33
CA HIS A 12 -7.94 0.99 3.49
C HIS A 12 -9.42 1.04 3.10
N GLY A 13 -10.24 1.61 4.00
CA GLY A 13 -11.67 1.77 3.78
C GLY A 13 -12.00 2.95 2.87
N ASP A 14 -12.74 2.76 1.78
CA ASP A 14 -13.02 3.83 0.81
C ASP A 14 -14.00 4.90 1.31
N ALA A 15 -14.66 4.62 2.44
CA ALA A 15 -15.46 5.57 3.20
C ALA A 15 -14.62 6.42 4.18
N ASP A 16 -13.30 6.21 4.28
CA ASP A 16 -12.42 7.06 5.07
C ASP A 16 -12.38 8.48 4.47
N LYS A 17 -12.82 9.45 5.25
CA LYS A 17 -12.86 10.87 4.88
C LYS A 17 -11.71 11.67 5.48
N THR A 18 -10.95 11.07 6.39
CA THR A 18 -9.82 11.70 7.08
C THR A 18 -8.53 11.47 6.31
N VAL A 19 -8.35 10.28 5.75
CA VAL A 19 -7.18 9.94 4.93
C VAL A 19 -7.65 9.53 3.53
N PRO A 20 -7.20 10.19 2.46
CA PRO A 20 -7.55 9.77 1.10
C PRO A 20 -6.98 8.39 0.75
N PHE A 21 -7.80 7.53 0.12
CA PHE A 21 -7.39 6.22 -0.37
C PHE A 21 -6.15 6.28 -1.28
N GLN A 22 -5.97 7.36 -2.04
CA GLN A 22 -4.79 7.63 -2.87
C GLN A 22 -3.46 7.48 -2.12
N GLN A 23 -3.43 7.72 -0.80
CA GLN A 23 -2.21 7.53 0.00
C GLN A 23 -1.77 6.06 0.03
N SER A 24 -2.73 5.14 0.12
CA SER A 24 -2.45 3.70 0.04
C SER A 24 -2.01 3.28 -1.37
N GLU A 25 -2.55 3.90 -2.42
CA GLU A 25 -2.09 3.67 -3.81
C GLU A 25 -0.65 4.16 -4.03
N ILE A 26 -0.28 5.33 -3.49
CA ILE A 26 1.09 5.85 -3.55
C ILE A 26 2.06 4.91 -2.84
N MET A 27 1.68 4.38 -1.67
CA MET A 27 2.50 3.44 -0.92
C MET A 27 2.64 2.09 -1.64
N ASP A 28 1.55 1.56 -2.18
CA ASP A 28 1.54 0.33 -2.99
C ASP A 28 2.49 0.46 -4.21
N ALA A 29 2.40 1.56 -4.96
CA ALA A 29 3.27 1.82 -6.10
C ALA A 29 4.75 1.95 -5.68
N ALA A 30 5.04 2.59 -4.54
CA ALA A 30 6.41 2.71 -4.02
C ALA A 30 6.99 1.34 -3.59
N LEU A 31 6.18 0.51 -2.93
CA LEU A 31 6.55 -0.86 -2.53
C LEU A 31 6.83 -1.73 -3.76
N GLN A 32 5.94 -1.71 -4.76
CA GLN A 32 6.14 -2.45 -6.01
C GLN A 32 7.41 -1.99 -6.74
N LYS A 33 7.65 -0.68 -6.82
CA LYS A 33 8.87 -0.13 -7.44
C LYS A 33 10.15 -0.54 -6.72
N ALA A 34 10.08 -0.70 -5.40
CA ALA A 34 11.20 -1.17 -4.58
C ALA A 34 11.41 -2.69 -4.63
N GLY A 35 10.55 -3.43 -5.34
CA GLY A 35 10.60 -4.89 -5.43
C GLY A 35 10.09 -5.59 -4.16
N VAL A 36 9.37 -4.90 -3.29
CA VAL A 36 8.79 -5.46 -2.07
C VAL A 36 7.44 -6.08 -2.40
N ALA A 37 7.19 -7.31 -1.94
CA ALA A 37 5.90 -7.95 -2.09
C ALA A 37 4.82 -7.17 -1.33
N VAL A 38 3.76 -6.75 -2.02
CA VAL A 38 2.66 -5.98 -1.43
C VAL A 38 1.33 -6.42 -2.01
N LYS A 39 0.28 -6.33 -1.19
CA LYS A 39 -1.12 -6.43 -1.63
C LYS A 39 -1.92 -5.28 -1.04
N LEU A 40 -2.68 -4.58 -1.88
CA LEU A 40 -3.65 -3.56 -1.48
C LEU A 40 -5.08 -4.12 -1.55
N ILE A 41 -5.83 -3.97 -0.46
CA ILE A 41 -7.25 -4.30 -0.36
C ILE A 41 -8.03 -3.02 -0.04
N ARG A 42 -8.98 -2.70 -0.91
CA ARG A 42 -10.00 -1.67 -0.67
C ARG A 42 -11.18 -2.30 0.09
N VAL A 43 -11.63 -1.64 1.14
CA VAL A 43 -12.76 -2.05 2.00
C VAL A 43 -13.88 -1.03 1.92
#